data_AF-A0A7X8TKQ6-F1
#
_entry.id   AF-A0A7X8TKQ6-F1
#
_cell.length_a   1.000
_cell.length_b   1.000
_cell.length_c   1.000
_cell.angle_alpha   90.00
_cell.angle_beta   90.00
_cell.angle_gamma   90.00
#
_symmetry.space_group_name_H-M   'P 1'
#
loop_
_entity.id
_entity.type
_entity.pdbx_description
1 polymer ?
#
loop_
_entity_poly.entity_id
_entity_poly.type
_entity_poly.pdbx_seq_one_letter_code
_entity_poly.pdbx_strand_id
1 'polypeptide(L)'
;MSCHLSCISPGFDDAAFRDNSGRISEATIWNLAFWDGESVIWPQANILPGVTMQILSRQLEALQIPQRTVPITEDMLTDELSAVVMNSWTPGIDVARIGEHGLASSSRLVEVLHRAYANEVGTALLR
;
A
#
# COMPACT_ATOMS: atom_id res chain seq x y z
N MET A 1 17.94 13.09 1.26
CA MET A 1 17.26 11.78 1.07
C MET A 1 18.34 10.73 1.03
N SER A 2 18.53 9.97 2.12
CA SER A 2 19.51 8.88 2.15
C SER A 2 18.76 7.58 1.89
N CYS A 3 18.85 7.08 0.65
CA CYS A 3 18.22 5.83 0.24
C CYS A 3 19.03 4.65 0.81
N HIS A 4 18.52 3.99 1.85
CA HIS A 4 19.07 2.71 2.30
C HIS A 4 18.40 1.61 1.48
N LEU A 5 18.98 1.30 0.32
CA LEU A 5 18.64 0.09 -0.44
C LEU A 5 18.93 -1.12 0.45
N SER A 6 17.89 -1.74 1.02
CA SER A 6 18.03 -3.12 1.47
C SER A 6 18.14 -3.95 0.19
N CYS A 7 19.31 -4.55 -0.05
CA CYS A 7 19.50 -5.46 -1.16
C CYS A 7 18.43 -6.56 -1.10
N ILE A 8 17.89 -6.97 -2.26
CA ILE A 8 17.06 -8.18 -2.38
C ILE A 8 17.87 -9.33 -1.79
N SER A 9 17.54 -9.69 -0.55
CA SER A 9 18.21 -10.75 0.19
C SER A 9 17.50 -12.06 -0.13
N PRO A 10 18.20 -13.21 -0.07
CA PRO A 10 17.56 -14.50 -0.30
C PRO A 10 16.29 -14.65 0.55
N GLY A 11 15.16 -14.92 -0.11
CA GLY A 11 13.85 -15.07 0.53
C GLY A 11 12.94 -13.84 0.48
N PHE A 12 13.36 -12.72 -0.12
CA PHE A 12 12.50 -11.55 -0.38
C PHE A 12 12.34 -11.30 -1.87
N ASP A 13 11.16 -10.80 -2.25
CA ASP A 13 10.81 -10.53 -3.65
C ASP A 13 11.14 -9.10 -4.10
N ASP A 14 11.15 -8.15 -3.16
CA ASP A 14 11.37 -6.72 -3.42
C ASP A 14 11.94 -6.02 -2.17
N ALA A 15 12.30 -4.74 -2.30
CA ALA A 15 12.80 -3.90 -1.22
C ALA A 15 11.83 -2.74 -0.93
N ALA A 16 11.40 -2.63 0.33
CA ALA A 16 10.70 -1.46 0.84
C ALA A 16 11.70 -0.39 1.31
N PHE A 17 11.40 0.87 1.01
CA PHE A 17 12.19 2.02 1.44
C PHE A 17 11.73 2.54 2.79
N ARG A 18 12.71 3.01 3.56
CA ARG A 18 12.53 3.68 4.84
C ARG A 18 13.25 5.02 4.82
N ASP A 19 12.59 6.06 5.29
CA ASP A 19 13.21 7.38 5.39
C ASP A 19 14.08 7.52 6.66
N ASN A 20 14.78 8.65 6.79
CA ASN A 20 15.65 8.92 7.93
C ASN A 20 14.90 9.03 9.26
N SER A 21 13.57 9.16 9.24
CA SER A 21 12.72 9.19 10.43
C SER A 21 12.18 7.80 10.78
N GLY A 22 12.62 6.75 10.07
CA GLY A 22 12.19 5.38 10.30
C GLY A 22 10.83 5.04 9.67
N ARG A 23 10.30 5.88 8.77
CA ARG A 23 8.98 5.67 8.16
C ARG A 23 9.09 4.88 6.88
N ILE A 24 8.25 3.87 6.74
CA ILE A 24 8.09 3.08 5.52
C ILE A 24 7.35 3.93 4.48
N SER A 25 7.83 3.92 3.23
CA SER A 25 7.30 4.77 2.16
C SER A 25 6.68 3.97 1.02
N GLU A 26 7.51 3.35 0.20
CA GLU A 26 7.17 2.65 -1.04
C GLU A 26 8.17 1.51 -1.27
N ALA A 27 7.92 0.62 -2.23
CA ALA A 27 8.92 -0.36 -2.69
C ALA A 27 9.54 0.08 -4.02
N THR A 28 10.48 -0.70 -4.58
CA THR A 28 11.33 -0.27 -5.70
C THR A 28 10.55 0.35 -6.88
N ILE A 29 9.42 -0.24 -7.25
CA ILE A 29 8.52 0.25 -8.31
C ILE A 29 7.05 0.31 -7.89
N TRP A 30 6.76 0.25 -6.58
CA TRP A 30 5.40 0.07 -6.07
C TRP A 30 5.05 1.07 -4.98
N ASN A 31 3.83 1.58 -5.00
CA ASN A 31 3.25 2.21 -3.82
C ASN A 31 2.79 1.14 -2.82
N LEU A 32 2.83 1.48 -1.53
CA LEU A 32 2.33 0.66 -0.43
C LEU A 32 1.01 1.22 0.11
N ALA A 33 0.13 0.32 0.56
CA ALA A 33 -1.01 0.65 1.39
C ALA A 33 -1.18 -0.42 2.47
N PHE A 34 -1.73 -0.03 3.61
CA PHE A 34 -1.97 -0.92 4.75
C PHE A 34 -3.46 -0.94 5.12
N TRP A 35 -3.86 -1.92 5.93
CA TRP A 35 -5.21 -2.04 6.46
C TRP A 35 -5.20 -2.62 7.86
N ASP A 36 -5.93 -1.97 8.77
CA ASP A 36 -6.03 -2.29 10.20
C ASP A 36 -7.30 -3.07 10.57
N GLY A 37 -8.12 -3.43 9.58
CA GLY A 37 -9.45 -4.01 9.79
C GLY A 37 -10.59 -3.05 9.45
N GLU A 38 -10.33 -1.75 9.48
CA GLU A 38 -11.34 -0.69 9.40
C GLU A 38 -11.11 0.31 8.26
N SER A 39 -9.85 0.67 7.99
CA SER A 39 -9.48 1.75 7.08
C SER A 39 -8.29 1.42 6.18
N VAL A 40 -8.27 1.97 4.96
CA VAL A 40 -7.08 1.96 4.11
C VAL A 40 -6.11 3.01 4.64
N ILE A 41 -4.87 2.62 4.84
CA ILE A 41 -3.83 3.48 5.41
C ILE A 41 -2.77 3.75 4.35
N TRP A 42 -2.63 5.01 4.00
CA TRP A 42 -1.58 5.50 3.12
C TRP A 42 -0.34 5.90 3.94
N PRO A 43 0.87 5.47 3.57
CA PRO A 43 2.07 5.87 4.28
C PRO A 43 2.32 7.37 4.22
N GLN A 44 2.52 8.00 5.38
CA GLN A 44 2.96 9.39 5.48
C GLN A 44 4.49 9.48 5.37
N ALA A 45 4.99 9.36 4.16
CA ALA A 45 6.41 9.48 3.83
C ALA A 45 6.58 10.19 2.47
N ASN A 46 7.84 10.40 2.06
CA ASN A 46 8.11 10.87 0.72
C ASN A 46 7.93 9.72 -0.28
N ILE A 47 6.77 9.69 -0.93
CA ILE A 47 6.36 8.68 -1.91
C ILE A 47 6.06 9.34 -3.26
N LEU A 48 6.21 8.58 -4.34
CA LEU A 48 5.71 8.99 -5.64
C LEU A 48 4.20 8.73 -5.71
N PRO A 49 3.32 9.74 -5.89
CA PRO A 49 1.89 9.50 -5.97
C PRO A 49 1.54 8.82 -7.30
N GLY A 50 1.57 7.48 -7.33
CA GLY A 50 1.30 6.70 -8.53
C GLY A 50 -0.14 6.88 -9.02
N VAL A 51 -0.35 6.70 -10.33
CA VAL A 51 -1.68 6.86 -10.95
C VAL A 51 -2.70 5.90 -10.33
N THR A 52 -2.32 4.64 -10.10
CA THR A 52 -3.19 3.64 -9.47
C THR A 52 -3.58 4.02 -8.04
N MET A 53 -2.63 4.52 -7.23
CA MET A 53 -2.91 5.03 -5.89
C MET A 53 -3.94 6.18 -5.94
N GLN A 54 -3.78 7.12 -6.87
CA GLN A 54 -4.71 8.25 -7.03
C GLN A 54 -6.10 7.81 -7.49
N ILE A 55 -6.19 6.81 -8.38
CA ILE A 55 -7.46 6.19 -8.79
C ILE A 55 -8.12 5.54 -7.58
N LEU A 56 -7.38 4.70 -6.85
CA LEU A 56 -7.89 3.98 -5.69
C LEU A 56 -8.37 4.95 -4.62
N SER A 57 -7.59 5.97 -4.29
CA SER A 57 -7.98 6.94 -3.26
C SER A 57 -9.32 7.61 -3.55
N ARG A 58 -9.54 8.06 -4.80
CA ARG A 58 -10.83 8.63 -5.24
C ARG A 58 -11.97 7.61 -5.23
N GLN A 59 -11.73 6.40 -5.71
CA GLN A 59 -12.79 5.39 -5.81
C GLN A 59 -13.17 4.79 -4.47
N LEU A 60 -12.22 4.69 -3.53
CA LEU A 60 -12.48 4.33 -2.14
C LEU A 60 -13.34 5.41 -1.44
N GLU A 61 -13.08 6.69 -1.71
CA GLU A 61 -13.92 7.79 -1.24
C GLU A 61 -15.36 7.69 -1.79
N ALA A 62 -15.52 7.43 -3.10
CA ALA A 62 -16.82 7.22 -3.72
C ALA A 62 -17.57 6.00 -3.13
N LEU A 63 -16.84 4.97 -2.70
CA LEU A 63 -17.36 3.79 -2.02
C LEU A 63 -17.56 3.99 -0.51
N GLN A 64 -17.27 5.18 0.03
CA GLN A 64 -17.36 5.51 1.45
C GLN A 64 -16.50 4.60 2.33
N ILE A 65 -15.36 4.15 1.81
CA ILE A 65 -14.39 3.35 2.57
C ILE A 65 -13.45 4.30 3.30
N PRO A 66 -13.31 4.20 4.64
CA PRO A 66 -12.42 5.07 5.41
C PRO A 66 -10.97 4.98 4.94
N GLN A 67 -10.32 6.15 4.88
CA GLN A 67 -8.92 6.28 4.50
C GLN A 67 -8.20 7.18 5.51
N ARG A 68 -6.95 6.86 5.82
CA ARG A 68 -6.09 7.70 6.66
C ARG A 68 -4.66 7.72 6.13
N THR A 69 -3.95 8.82 6.38
CA THR A 69 -2.52 8.95 6.07
C THR A 69 -1.74 9.00 7.37
N VAL A 70 -0.83 8.05 7.56
CA VAL A 70 -0.21 7.78 8.87
C VAL A 70 1.28 7.46 8.69
N PRO A 71 2.19 7.96 9.56
CA PRO A 71 3.59 7.57 9.50
C PRO A 71 3.75 6.11 9.94
N ILE A 72 3.93 5.20 8.99
CA ILE A 72 4.11 3.77 9.28
C ILE A 72 5.55 3.51 9.69
N THR A 73 5.76 3.03 10.91
CA THR A 73 7.07 2.58 11.42
C THR A 73 7.10 1.07 11.56
N GLU A 74 8.28 0.49 11.75
CA GLU A 74 8.45 -0.97 11.94
C GLU A 74 7.66 -1.51 13.15
N ASP A 75 7.56 -0.73 14.24
CA ASP A 75 6.78 -1.11 15.43
C ASP A 75 5.27 -1.28 15.15
N MET A 76 4.77 -0.73 14.04
CA MET A 76 3.38 -0.89 13.62
C MET A 76 3.14 -2.16 12.79
N LEU A 77 4.21 -2.82 12.32
CA LEU A 77 4.12 -4.03 11.51
C LEU A 77 3.86 -5.24 12.41
N THR A 78 2.59 -5.42 12.78
CA THR A 78 2.10 -6.55 13.57
C THR A 78 1.29 -7.50 12.70
N ASP A 79 0.95 -8.66 13.25
CA ASP A 79 0.09 -9.68 12.63
C ASP A 79 -1.40 -9.27 12.57
N GLU A 80 -1.73 -8.05 12.99
CA GLU A 80 -3.04 -7.42 12.85
C GLU A 80 -3.11 -6.48 11.64
N LEU A 81 -1.94 -6.03 11.14
CA LEU A 81 -1.84 -5.13 10.00
C LEU A 81 -1.63 -5.94 8.73
N SER A 82 -2.43 -5.69 7.69
CA SER A 82 -2.19 -6.24 6.36
C SER A 82 -1.64 -5.16 5.42
N ALA A 83 -0.95 -5.57 4.36
CA ALA A 83 -0.32 -4.65 3.43
C ALA A 83 -0.38 -5.15 1.99
N VAL A 84 -0.45 -4.20 1.07
CA VAL A 84 -0.41 -4.46 -0.36
C VAL A 84 0.55 -3.53 -1.06
N VAL A 85 1.13 -4.03 -2.15
CA VAL A 85 1.82 -3.21 -3.15
C VAL A 85 0.94 -3.02 -4.37
N MET A 86 1.07 -1.87 -5.01
CA MET A 86 0.33 -1.51 -6.22
C MET A 86 1.16 -0.68 -7.18
N ASN A 87 0.90 -0.83 -8.47
CA ASN A 87 1.43 0.02 -9.52
C ASN A 87 0.48 0.01 -10.74
N SER A 88 0.95 0.43 -11.91
CA SER A 88 0.11 0.47 -13.13
C SER A 88 -0.32 -0.90 -13.66
N TRP A 89 0.34 -1.98 -13.24
CA TRP A 89 -0.01 -3.34 -13.68
C TRP A 89 -1.13 -3.96 -12.85
N THR A 90 -1.21 -3.65 -11.55
CA THR A 90 -2.23 -4.22 -10.66
C THR A 90 -2.56 -3.29 -9.47
N PRO A 91 -3.84 -3.21 -9.07
CA PRO A 91 -4.27 -2.37 -7.95
C PRO A 91 -3.93 -2.94 -6.57
N GLY A 92 -3.48 -4.19 -6.46
CA GLY A 92 -3.06 -4.76 -5.18
C GLY A 92 -2.47 -6.16 -5.31
N ILE A 93 -1.29 -6.36 -4.73
CA ILE A 93 -0.70 -7.67 -4.44
C ILE A 93 -0.43 -7.73 -2.94
N ASP A 94 -0.79 -8.85 -2.31
CA ASP A 94 -0.56 -9.12 -0.89
C ASP A 94 0.93 -9.06 -0.51
N VAL A 95 1.24 -8.46 0.63
CA VAL A 95 2.56 -8.44 1.24
C VAL A 95 2.51 -9.26 2.52
N ALA A 96 3.06 -10.48 2.47
CA ALA A 96 3.03 -11.38 3.62
C ALA A 96 3.93 -10.94 4.78
N ARG A 97 5.00 -10.17 4.50
CA ARG A 97 5.96 -9.69 5.49
C ARG A 97 6.78 -8.51 4.99
N ILE A 98 7.26 -7.68 5.91
CA ILE A 98 8.25 -6.62 5.65
C ILE A 98 9.40 -6.79 6.65
N GLY A 99 10.61 -7.02 6.15
CA GLY A 99 11.72 -7.44 7.00
C GLY A 99 11.40 -8.73 7.75
N GLU A 100 11.56 -8.71 9.07
CA GLU A 100 11.26 -9.84 9.97
C GLU A 100 9.80 -9.83 10.47
N HIS A 101 9.01 -8.82 10.09
CA HIS A 101 7.64 -8.64 10.57
C HIS A 101 6.63 -9.32 9.64
N GLY A 102 6.00 -10.38 10.13
CA GLY A 102 4.85 -11.02 9.48
C GLY A 102 3.61 -10.13 9.55
N LEU A 103 2.84 -10.11 8.48
CA LEU A 103 1.63 -9.30 8.35
C LEU A 103 0.39 -10.19 8.21
N ALA A 104 -0.77 -9.62 8.53
CA ALA A 104 -2.05 -10.27 8.32
C ALA A 104 -2.33 -10.48 6.82
N SER A 105 -3.15 -11.48 6.49
CA SER A 105 -3.60 -11.68 5.12
C SER A 105 -4.34 -10.48 4.56
N SER A 106 -3.99 -10.05 3.36
CA SER A 106 -4.60 -8.90 2.70
C SER A 106 -5.75 -9.26 1.77
N SER A 107 -6.31 -10.48 1.80
CA SER A 107 -7.36 -10.91 0.84
C SER A 107 -8.53 -9.91 0.77
N ARG A 108 -9.01 -9.44 1.92
CA ARG A 108 -10.08 -8.44 1.97
C ARG A 108 -9.65 -7.08 1.42
N LEU A 109 -8.42 -6.65 1.70
CA LEU A 109 -7.88 -5.40 1.17
C LEU A 109 -7.72 -5.47 -0.35
N VAL A 110 -7.16 -6.56 -0.87
CA VAL A 110 -7.03 -6.83 -2.30
C VAL A 110 -8.41 -6.79 -2.98
N GLU A 111 -9.42 -7.47 -2.44
CA GLU A 111 -10.79 -7.42 -2.97
C GLU A 111 -11.35 -5.99 -3.01
N VAL A 112 -11.15 -5.22 -1.94
CA VAL A 112 -11.59 -3.82 -1.83
C VAL A 112 -10.92 -2.95 -2.90
N LEU A 113 -9.61 -3.08 -3.10
CA LEU A 113 -8.87 -2.27 -4.07
C LEU A 113 -9.21 -2.65 -5.51
N HIS A 114 -9.36 -3.94 -5.81
CA HIS A 114 -9.80 -4.39 -7.12
C HIS A 114 -11.21 -3.87 -7.45
N ARG A 115 -12.13 -3.90 -6.49
CA ARG A 115 -13.47 -3.32 -6.66
C ARG A 115 -13.42 -1.81 -6.88
N ALA A 116 -12.62 -1.08 -6.10
CA ALA A 116 -12.45 0.36 -6.27
C ALA A 116 -11.86 0.70 -7.64
N TYR A 117 -10.83 -0.02 -8.08
CA TYR A 117 -10.20 0.19 -9.39
C TYR A 117 -11.18 -0.07 -10.55
N ALA A 118 -12.00 -1.13 -10.45
CA ALA A 118 -13.01 -1.44 -11.46
C ALA A 118 -14.08 -0.33 -11.61
N ASN A 119 -14.40 0.37 -10.52
CA ASN A 119 -15.35 1.50 -10.55
C ASN A 119 -14.82 2.73 -11.29
N GLU A 120 -13.51 2.87 -11.48
CA GLU A 120 -12.94 3.96 -12.27
C GLU A 120 -13.41 3.87 -13.73
N VAL A 121 -13.46 2.66 -14.29
CA VAL A 121 -13.95 2.42 -15.66
C VAL A 121 -15.43 2.77 -15.77
N GLY A 122 -16.24 2.43 -14.76
CA GLY A 122 -17.65 2.80 -14.70
C GLY A 122 -17.87 4.31 -14.58
N THR A 123 -17.01 5.02 -13.86
CA THR A 123 -17.08 6.47 -13.69
C THR A 123 -16.66 7.21 -14.96
N ALA A 124 -15.66 6.71 -15.69
CA ALA A 124 -15.19 7.31 -16.94
C ALA A 124 -16.23 7.25 -18.07
N LEU A 125 -17.14 6.28 -18.05
CA LEU A 125 -18.23 6.15 -19.03
C LEU A 125 -19.44 7.04 -18.76
N LEU A 126 -19.51 7.67 -17.59
CA LEU A 126 -20.62 8.53 -17.16
C LEU A 126 -20.28 10.04 -17.20
N ARG A 127 -19.12 10.40 -17.76
CA ARG A 127 -18.65 11.78 -17.98
C ARG A 127 -18.62 12.10 -19.46
#